data_AF-A0A938YDS8-F1
#
_entry.id   AF-A0A938YDS8-F1
#
_cell.length_a   1.000
_cell.length_b   1.000
_cell.length_c   1.000
_cell.angle_alpha   90.00
_cell.angle_beta   90.00
_cell.angle_gamma   90.00
#
_symmetry.space_group_name_H-M   'P 1'
#
loop_
_entity.id
_entity.type
_entity.pdbx_description
1 polymer ?
#
loop_
_entity_poly.entity_id
_entity_poly.type
_entity_poly.pdbx_seq_one_letter_code
_entity_poly.pdbx_strand_id
1 'polypeptide(L)'
;MADHRVDLGRYWPLAGLRLVTPRLTLAPLVDADFGEALDLVLAGIHDPARMPFAVPWTDAPRDRLIADTAPMVGARARSSLARTTPPRGSGGRPGRPASRSPGRCCSGCAGRASSSAPRS
;
A
#
# COMPACT_ATOMS: atom_id res chain seq x y z
N MET A 1 9.14 -19.62 -26.96
CA MET A 1 8.78 -18.79 -25.78
C MET A 1 9.87 -17.75 -25.62
N ALA A 2 9.51 -16.47 -25.43
CA ALA A 2 10.50 -15.41 -25.22
C ALA A 2 11.21 -15.63 -23.87
N ASP A 3 12.52 -15.36 -23.81
CA ASP A 3 13.26 -15.38 -22.55
C ASP A 3 12.82 -14.17 -21.72
N HIS A 4 11.99 -14.42 -20.69
CA HIS A 4 11.47 -13.38 -19.79
C HIS A 4 12.57 -12.52 -19.15
N ARG A 5 13.81 -13.04 -19.08
CA ARG A 5 14.96 -12.31 -18.57
C ARG A 5 15.48 -11.26 -19.55
N VAL A 6 15.43 -11.56 -20.85
CA VAL A 6 15.77 -10.61 -21.92
C VAL A 6 14.75 -9.47 -21.97
N ASP A 7 13.47 -9.79 -21.84
CA ASP A 7 12.39 -8.79 -21.80
C ASP A 7 12.55 -7.84 -20.60
N LEU A 8 12.84 -8.38 -19.41
CA LEU A 8 13.07 -7.60 -18.21
C LEU A 8 14.36 -6.76 -18.30
N GLY A 9 15.37 -7.25 -19.01
CA GLY A 9 16.64 -6.59 -19.26
C GLY A 9 16.51 -5.21 -19.91
N ARG A 10 15.44 -4.96 -20.67
CA ARG A 10 15.17 -3.65 -21.28
C ARG A 10 14.93 -2.54 -20.25
N TYR A 11 14.31 -2.87 -19.13
CA TYR A 11 13.95 -1.90 -18.07
C TYR A 11 14.84 -2.01 -16.84
N TRP A 12 15.40 -3.20 -16.60
CA TRP A 12 16.32 -3.50 -15.52
C TRP A 12 17.53 -4.23 -16.11
N PRO A 13 18.58 -3.51 -16.56
CA PRO A 13 19.72 -4.11 -17.25
C PRO A 13 20.37 -5.28 -16.50
N LEU A 14 20.34 -5.24 -15.16
CA LEU A 14 20.85 -6.33 -14.33
C LEU A 14 20.12 -7.67 -14.55
N ALA A 15 18.85 -7.69 -14.98
CA ALA A 15 18.15 -8.96 -15.29
C ALA A 15 18.87 -9.80 -16.37
N GLY A 16 19.58 -9.14 -17.28
CA GLY A 16 20.38 -9.76 -18.33
C GLY A 16 21.82 -10.11 -17.92
N LEU A 17 22.27 -9.75 -16.72
CA LEU A 17 23.63 -10.05 -16.26
C LEU A 17 23.82 -11.56 -16.08
N ARG A 18 24.91 -12.09 -16.64
CA ARG A 18 25.38 -13.45 -16.40
C ARG A 18 26.87 -13.48 -16.11
N LEU A 19 27.26 -14.14 -15.03
CA LEU A 19 28.65 -14.44 -14.69
C LEU A 19 28.88 -15.91 -14.98
N VAL A 20 29.74 -16.21 -15.95
CA VAL A 20 29.93 -17.57 -16.47
C VAL A 20 31.32 -18.09 -16.09
N THR A 21 31.33 -19.29 -15.52
CA THR A 21 32.52 -20.11 -15.27
C THR A 21 32.33 -21.48 -15.93
N PRO A 22 33.36 -22.32 -16.07
CA PRO A 22 33.20 -23.63 -16.72
C PRO A 22 32.17 -24.56 -16.06
N ARG A 23 31.89 -24.39 -14.77
CA ARG A 23 30.99 -25.28 -13.99
C ARG A 23 29.68 -24.62 -13.58
N LEU A 24 29.58 -23.29 -13.67
CA LEU A 24 28.48 -22.55 -13.09
C LEU A 24 28.22 -21.25 -13.85
N THR A 25 26.94 -20.96 -14.06
CA THR A 25 26.45 -19.65 -14.48
C THR A 25 25.66 -19.03 -13.33
N LEU A 26 26.03 -17.82 -12.92
CA LEU A 26 25.30 -17.02 -11.95
C LEU A 26 24.53 -15.91 -12.67
N ALA A 27 23.27 -15.72 -12.31
CA ALA A 27 22.42 -14.66 -12.84
C ALA A 27 21.45 -14.18 -11.74
N PRO A 28 20.93 -12.94 -11.80
CA PRO A 28 19.98 -12.46 -10.80
C PRO A 28 18.69 -13.29 -10.78
N LEU A 29 18.09 -13.50 -9.62
CA LEU A 29 16.80 -14.19 -9.54
C LEU A 29 15.69 -13.32 -10.18
N VAL A 30 14.85 -13.90 -11.03
CA VAL A 30 13.62 -13.26 -11.54
C VAL A 30 12.39 -14.05 -11.11
N ASP A 31 11.20 -13.45 -11.22
CA ASP A 31 9.93 -14.05 -10.76
C ASP A 31 9.70 -15.49 -11.27
N ALA A 32 10.14 -15.81 -12.49
CA ALA A 32 10.04 -17.15 -13.07
C ALA A 32 10.89 -18.21 -12.35
N ASP A 33 11.96 -17.82 -11.66
CA ASP A 33 12.89 -18.72 -10.97
C ASP A 33 12.44 -19.03 -9.53
N PHE A 34 11.42 -18.33 -8.99
CA PHE A 34 11.07 -18.41 -7.56
C PHE A 34 10.56 -19.77 -7.13
N GLY A 35 9.75 -20.43 -7.96
CA GLY A 35 9.21 -21.75 -7.61
C GLY A 35 10.33 -22.74 -7.29
N GLU A 36 11.30 -22.85 -8.18
CA GLU A 36 12.46 -23.73 -8.02
C GLU A 36 13.33 -23.32 -6.83
N ALA A 37 13.55 -22.02 -6.62
CA ALA A 37 14.31 -21.55 -5.46
C ALA A 37 13.62 -21.91 -4.13
N LEU A 38 12.29 -21.79 -4.06
CA LEU A 38 11.51 -22.14 -2.87
C LEU A 38 11.48 -23.65 -2.63
N ASP A 39 11.43 -24.46 -3.68
CA ASP A 39 11.54 -25.92 -3.58
C ASP A 39 12.88 -26.34 -2.95
N LEU A 40 13.97 -25.68 -3.34
CA LEU A 40 15.30 -25.90 -2.72
C LEU A 40 15.32 -25.50 -1.24
N VAL A 41 14.67 -24.39 -0.88
CA VAL A 41 14.52 -23.99 0.54
C VAL A 41 13.76 -25.06 1.33
N LEU A 42 12.67 -25.60 0.78
CA LEU A 42 11.88 -26.66 1.42
C LEU A 42 12.58 -28.01 1.49
N ALA A 43 13.54 -28.26 0.60
CA ALA A 43 14.40 -29.43 0.61
C ALA A 43 15.48 -29.37 1.71
N GLY A 44 15.75 -28.18 2.24
CA GLY A 44 16.77 -27.93 3.25
C GLY A 44 18.12 -27.57 2.61
N ILE A 45 18.75 -26.52 3.14
CA ILE A 45 19.97 -25.93 2.56
C ILE A 45 21.22 -26.09 3.45
N HIS A 46 21.06 -26.58 4.68
CA HIS A 46 22.12 -26.95 5.60
C HIS A 46 21.67 -28.09 6.53
N ASP A 47 22.62 -28.70 7.24
CA ASP A 47 22.33 -29.62 8.35
C ASP A 47 21.43 -28.92 9.39
N PRO A 48 20.24 -29.46 9.72
CA PRO A 48 19.33 -28.86 10.71
C PRO A 48 19.92 -28.70 12.11
N ALA A 49 20.96 -29.46 12.46
CA ALA A 49 21.64 -29.33 13.75
C ALA A 49 22.61 -28.13 13.80
N ARG A 50 22.80 -27.40 12.70
CA ARG A 50 23.70 -26.24 12.61
C ARG A 50 22.94 -25.04 12.06
N MET A 51 23.29 -23.85 12.55
CA MET A 51 22.78 -22.59 12.00
C MET A 51 23.94 -21.74 11.45
N PRO A 52 24.25 -21.83 10.15
CA PRO A 52 25.38 -21.12 9.55
C PRO A 52 25.07 -19.63 9.24
N PHE A 53 23.82 -19.19 9.43
CA PHE A 53 23.39 -17.82 9.13
C PHE A 53 23.33 -16.97 10.40
N ALA A 54 23.72 -15.70 10.29
CA ALA A 54 23.63 -14.74 11.39
C ALA A 54 22.17 -14.45 11.81
N VAL A 55 21.23 -14.57 10.86
CA VAL A 55 19.78 -14.53 11.12
C VAL A 55 19.23 -15.93 10.84
N PRO A 56 18.54 -16.59 11.79
CA PRO A 56 18.12 -17.98 11.69
C PRO A 56 16.84 -18.14 10.86
N TRP A 57 16.84 -17.66 9.62
CA TRP A 57 15.64 -17.61 8.78
C TRP A 57 15.15 -18.99 8.30
N THR A 58 16.02 -20.00 8.30
CA THR A 58 15.71 -21.38 7.88
C THR A 58 15.05 -22.25 8.95
N ASP A 59 15.04 -21.81 10.21
CA ASP A 59 14.40 -22.53 11.34
C ASP A 59 12.90 -22.25 11.45
N ALA A 60 12.34 -21.42 10.57
CA ALA A 60 10.91 -21.13 10.57
C ALA A 60 10.09 -22.44 10.39
N PRO A 61 8.93 -22.55 11.06
CA PRO A 61 8.00 -23.66 10.83
C PRO A 61 7.70 -23.83 9.34
N ARG A 62 7.58 -25.08 8.86
CA ARG A 62 7.45 -25.37 7.41
C ARG A 62 6.29 -24.63 6.74
N ASP A 63 5.18 -24.44 7.45
CA ASP A 63 4.00 -23.71 6.98
C ASP A 63 4.22 -22.19 6.88
N ARG A 64 5.27 -21.66 7.51
CA ARG A 64 5.67 -20.25 7.49
C ARG A 64 6.90 -19.98 6.65
N LEU A 65 7.79 -20.96 6.50
CA LEU A 65 9.09 -20.81 5.85
C LEU A 65 9.00 -20.15 4.46
N ILE A 66 8.03 -20.56 3.63
CA ILE A 66 7.83 -19.95 2.30
C ILE A 66 7.37 -18.50 2.39
N ALA A 67 6.37 -18.23 3.23
CA ALA A 67 5.82 -16.89 3.39
C ALA A 67 6.86 -15.90 3.94
N ASP A 68 7.72 -16.38 4.84
CA ASP A 68 8.78 -15.58 5.47
C ASP A 68 9.98 -15.39 4.53
N THR A 69 10.29 -16.39 3.68
CA THR A 69 11.42 -16.34 2.74
C THR A 69 11.12 -15.55 1.47
N ALA A 70 9.90 -15.65 0.93
CA ALA A 70 9.52 -15.04 -0.35
C ALA A 70 9.83 -13.52 -0.48
N PRO A 71 9.68 -12.70 0.57
CA PRO A 71 10.08 -11.29 0.51
C PRO A 71 11.59 -11.07 0.39
N MET A 72 12.42 -11.92 1.02
CA MET A 72 13.88 -11.79 1.05
C MET A 72 14.52 -12.12 -0.30
N VAL A 73 14.02 -13.16 -0.99
CA VAL A 73 14.51 -13.58 -2.30
C VAL A 73 14.13 -12.63 -3.44
N GLY A 74 13.42 -11.54 -3.13
CA GLY A 74 13.19 -10.43 -4.06
C GLY A 74 11.95 -10.58 -4.92
N ALA A 75 10.93 -11.33 -4.46
CA ALA A 75 9.68 -11.47 -5.19
C ALA A 75 9.13 -10.06 -5.40
N ARG A 76 9.01 -9.62 -6.65
CA ARG A 76 8.49 -8.29 -6.99
C ARG A 76 6.96 -8.28 -6.90
N ALA A 77 6.42 -8.89 -5.84
CA ALA A 77 5.01 -8.84 -5.53
C ALA A 77 4.67 -7.42 -5.06
N ARG A 78 4.14 -6.59 -5.95
CA ARG A 78 3.35 -5.43 -5.54
C ARG A 78 2.05 -5.92 -4.93
N SER A 79 2.09 -6.24 -3.64
CA SER A 79 0.88 -6.54 -2.87
C SER A 79 0.12 -5.24 -2.59
N SER A 80 -0.89 -4.95 -3.40
CA SER A 80 -1.90 -3.93 -3.12
C SER A 80 -3.18 -4.62 -2.66
N LEU A 81 -3.33 -4.83 -1.35
CA LEU A 81 -4.64 -5.08 -0.78
C LEU A 81 -5.39 -3.75 -0.73
N ALA A 82 -6.13 -3.43 -1.80
CA ALA A 82 -7.22 -2.49 -1.65
C ALA A 82 -8.23 -3.14 -0.71
N ARG A 83 -8.25 -2.74 0.57
CA ARG A 83 -9.38 -3.04 1.44
C ARG A 83 -10.60 -2.42 0.78
N THR A 84 -11.45 -3.24 0.17
CA THR A 84 -12.79 -2.82 -0.22
C THR A 84 -13.55 -2.57 1.06
N THR A 85 -13.48 -1.35 1.60
CA THR A 85 -14.46 -0.90 2.58
C THR A 85 -15.78 -0.80 1.81
N PRO A 86 -16.80 -1.64 2.10
CA PRO A 86 -18.11 -1.43 1.52
C PRO A 86 -18.62 -0.04 1.93
N PRO A 87 -19.30 0.71 1.05
CA PRO A 87 -19.76 2.05 1.38
C PRO A 87 -20.68 1.97 2.61
N ARG A 88 -20.28 2.63 3.72
CA ARG A 88 -21.21 2.87 4.82
C ARG A 88 -22.34 3.74 4.28
N GLY A 89 -23.56 3.22 4.35
CA GLY A 89 -24.76 3.93 3.97
C GLY A 89 -24.83 5.32 4.58
N SER A 90 -25.30 6.27 3.77
CA SER A 90 -25.50 7.68 4.09
C SER A 90 -26.47 7.85 5.27
N GLY A 91 -25.92 7.93 6.49
CA GLY A 91 -26.64 8.45 7.65
C GLY A 91 -26.71 9.97 7.56
N GLY A 92 -27.91 10.50 7.30
CA GLY A 92 -28.18 11.94 7.23
C GLY A 92 -27.78 12.68 8.50
N ARG A 93 -27.16 13.85 8.34
CA ARG A 93 -26.90 14.81 9.42
C ARG A 93 -28.25 15.37 9.92
N PRO A 94 -28.57 15.30 11.23
CA PRO A 94 -29.67 16.09 11.76
C PRO A 94 -29.27 17.58 11.77
N GLY A 95 -30.14 18.42 11.20
CA GLY A 95 -29.94 19.87 11.10
C GLY A 95 -29.89 20.56 12.47
N ARG A 96 -29.02 21.55 12.62
CA ARG A 96 -29.03 22.49 13.75
C ARG A 96 -30.21 23.46 13.58
N PRO A 97 -31.07 23.69 14.58
CA PRO A 97 -32.04 24.76 14.53
C PRO A 97 -31.37 26.14 14.66
N ALA A 98 -31.86 27.11 13.90
CA ALA A 98 -31.38 28.49 13.86
C ALA A 98 -31.65 29.21 15.19
N SER A 99 -30.60 29.68 15.86
CA SER A 99 -30.73 30.57 17.02
C SER A 99 -30.93 32.01 16.54
N ARG A 100 -32.11 32.55 16.85
CA ARG A 100 -32.55 33.94 16.66
C ARG A 100 -31.80 34.87 17.61
N SER A 101 -31.11 35.90 17.10
CA SER A 101 -30.60 37.03 17.90
C SER A 101 -31.62 38.18 17.91
N PRO A 102 -32.02 38.72 19.07
CA PRO A 102 -32.68 40.02 19.12
C PRO A 102 -31.72 41.13 19.58
N GLY A 103 -31.76 42.26 18.87
CA GLY A 103 -31.54 43.60 19.44
C GLY A 103 -30.10 44.13 19.45
N ARG A 104 -29.78 44.99 18.49
CA ARG A 104 -28.63 45.93 18.54
C ARG A 104 -28.95 47.08 19.49
N CYS A 105 -27.93 47.56 20.21
CA CYS A 105 -27.95 48.78 21.01
C CYS A 105 -28.30 50.02 20.18
N CYS A 106 -29.07 50.90 20.80
CA CYS A 106 -29.53 52.20 20.31
C CYS A 106 -28.43 53.28 20.30
N SER A 107 -28.44 54.09 19.25
CA SER A 107 -28.20 55.54 19.24
C SER A 107 -28.58 56.02 17.82
N GLY A 108 -29.60 56.82 17.56
CA GLY A 108 -30.09 57.99 18.27
C GLY A 108 -29.77 59.20 17.39
N CYS A 109 -30.76 59.71 16.64
CA CYS A 109 -30.83 61.05 16.00
C CYS A 109 -32.22 61.15 15.33
N ALA A 110 -33.19 61.82 15.93
CA ALA A 110 -33.45 63.26 15.82
C ALA A 110 -34.26 63.65 14.55
N GLY A 111 -35.52 64.03 14.78
CA GLY A 111 -36.11 65.27 14.22
C GLY A 111 -36.81 65.22 12.84
N ARG A 112 -38.13 65.47 12.87
CA ARG A 112 -38.98 66.34 11.99
C ARG A 112 -38.86 66.17 10.45
N ALA A 113 -39.92 66.25 9.63
CA ALA A 113 -41.31 66.67 9.76
C ALA A 113 -42.11 66.23 8.52
N SER A 114 -43.45 66.24 8.66
CA SER A 114 -44.47 66.49 7.61
C SER A 114 -44.60 65.45 6.47
N SER A 115 -45.78 65.05 5.99
CA SER A 115 -47.12 65.63 6.00
C SER A 115 -48.15 64.58 5.51
N SER A 116 -49.42 64.74 5.94
CA SER A 116 -50.69 64.56 5.17
C SER A 116 -50.89 63.26 4.36
N ALA A 117 -52.02 62.56 4.35
CA ALA A 117 -53.44 62.83 4.62
C ALA A 117 -54.22 61.52 4.35
N PRO A 118 -55.54 61.44 4.63
CA PRO A 118 -56.21 60.19 5.03
C PRO A 118 -57.31 59.72 4.07
N ARG A 119 -58.15 58.80 4.60
CA ARG A 119 -59.55 58.44 4.25
C ARG A 119 -59.67 57.12 3.45
N SER A 120 -60.61 56.23 3.71
CA SER A 120 -61.85 56.26 4.52
C SER A 120 -62.06 54.91 5.22
#